data_AF-A0A6A6AXB2-F1
#
_entry.id   AF-A0A6A6AXB2-F1
#
_cell.length_a   1.000
_cell.length_b   1.000
_cell.length_c   1.000
_cell.angle_alpha   90.00
_cell.angle_beta   90.00
_cell.angle_gamma   90.00
#
_symmetry.space_group_name_H-M   'P 1'
#
loop_
_entity.id
_entity.type
_entity.pdbx_description
1 polymer ?
#
loop_
_entity_poly.entity_id
_entity_poly.type
_entity_poly.pdbx_seq_one_letter_code
_entity_poly.pdbx_strand_id
1 'polypeptide(L)'
;MDSATVALVIWLASTYLIQWVHSMRCARKHMVAVQTELSNFSVLLCTFHDIVSNPDLMGTHTEKEAKVWLRIEDKGRNLEMQLNTLLEDVGLLDKTIMHAPWQHQMAKHRWYLRKLDAERLQARIDRVKAAMIAFLNLMVHEGAVQELEDVWKKMAYSSSRRSVIQRRTKPLRGTPRRNDRQM
;
A
#
# COMPACT_ATOMS: atom_id res chain seq x y z
N MET A 1 31.08 29.70 47.09
CA MET A 1 30.49 28.41 46.67
C MET A 1 31.43 27.33 47.14
N ASP A 2 30.95 26.44 48.00
CA ASP A 2 31.79 25.41 48.60
C ASP A 2 32.03 24.29 47.58
N SER A 3 33.18 23.61 47.70
CA SER A 3 33.61 22.56 46.75
C SER A 3 32.54 21.48 46.51
N ALA A 4 31.75 21.15 47.54
CA ALA A 4 30.64 20.21 47.46
C ALA A 4 29.49 20.69 46.55
N THR A 5 29.17 21.99 46.56
CA THR A 5 28.14 22.58 45.69
C THR A 5 28.60 22.57 44.23
N VAL A 6 29.88 22.87 43.98
CA VAL A 6 30.47 22.81 42.64
C VAL A 6 30.46 21.37 42.11
N ALA A 7 30.84 20.38 42.94
CA ALA A 7 30.83 18.98 42.57
C ALA A 7 29.41 18.46 42.26
N LEU A 8 28.40 18.85 43.04
CA LEU A 8 27.00 18.48 42.82
C LEU A 8 26.47 19.04 41.49
N VAL A 9 26.76 20.32 41.21
CA VAL A 9 26.35 20.97 39.95
C VAL A 9 27.02 20.32 38.75
N ILE A 10 28.32 20.00 38.85
CA ILE A 10 29.04 19.29 37.78
C ILE A 10 28.45 17.89 37.56
N TRP A 11 28.11 17.17 38.63
CA TRP A 11 27.51 15.84 38.53
C TRP A 11 26.11 15.86 37.89
N LEU A 12 25.25 16.80 38.30
CA LEU A 12 23.93 17.00 37.70
C LEU A 12 24.04 17.42 36.23
N ALA A 13 24.91 18.38 35.91
CA ALA A 13 25.13 18.78 34.53
C ALA A 13 25.63 17.61 33.67
N SER A 14 26.55 16.80 34.19
CA SER A 14 27.11 15.64 33.49
C SER A 14 26.06 14.55 33.23
N THR A 15 25.23 14.23 34.22
CA THR A 15 24.15 13.24 34.07
C THR A 15 23.10 13.70 33.05
N TYR A 16 22.69 14.97 33.10
CA TYR A 16 21.81 15.55 32.09
C TYR A 16 22.42 15.52 30.68
N LEU A 17 23.71 15.82 30.57
CA LEU A 17 24.41 15.80 29.28
C LEU A 17 24.49 14.38 28.70
N ILE A 18 24.72 13.36 29.55
CA ILE A 18 24.73 11.95 29.14
C ILE A 18 23.35 11.51 28.64
N GLN A 19 22.29 11.84 29.39
CA GLN A 19 20.91 11.55 28.99
C GLN A 19 20.58 12.24 27.66
N TRP A 20 20.94 13.50 27.52
CA TRP A 20 20.73 14.27 26.30
C TRP A 20 21.48 13.67 25.09
N VAL A 21 22.76 13.30 25.26
CA VAL A 21 23.55 12.63 24.21
C VAL A 21 22.90 11.30 23.80
N HIS A 22 22.39 10.52 24.75
CA HIS A 22 21.69 9.27 24.46
C HIS A 22 20.41 9.51 23.66
N SER A 23 19.56 10.45 24.10
CA SER A 23 18.34 10.85 23.37
C SER A 23 18.65 11.34 21.95
N MET A 24 19.73 12.10 21.77
CA MET A 24 20.19 12.58 20.45
C MET A 24 20.71 11.46 19.54
N ARG A 25 21.28 10.38 20.09
CA ARG A 25 21.68 9.19 19.31
C ARG A 25 20.45 8.41 18.83
N CYS A 26 19.46 8.23 19.70
CA CYS A 26 18.20 7.58 19.33
C CYS A 26 17.46 8.39 18.27
N ALA A 27 17.38 9.71 18.43
CA ALA A 27 16.79 10.64 17.45
C ALA A 27 17.34 10.42 16.04
N ARG A 28 18.67 10.32 15.87
CA ARG A 28 19.29 10.08 14.55
C ARG A 28 18.84 8.77 13.90
N LYS A 29 18.74 7.68 14.66
CA LYS A 29 18.31 6.37 14.13
C LYS A 29 16.86 6.42 13.64
N HIS A 30 15.96 7.00 14.45
CA HIS A 30 14.56 7.15 14.08
C HIS A 30 14.38 8.04 12.86
N MET A 31 15.11 9.14 12.81
CA MET A 31 15.10 10.09 11.70
C MET A 31 15.45 9.43 10.36
N VAL A 32 16.53 8.64 10.31
CA VAL A 32 16.91 7.88 9.09
C VAL A 32 15.84 6.86 8.73
N ALA A 33 15.27 6.15 9.71
CA ALA A 33 14.20 5.18 9.46
C ALA A 33 12.97 5.85 8.82
N VAL A 34 12.57 7.03 9.29
CA VAL A 34 11.44 7.78 8.72
C VAL A 34 11.73 8.28 7.31
N GLN A 35 12.97 8.72 7.03
CA GLN A 35 13.38 9.10 5.67
C GLN A 35 13.32 7.92 4.70
N THR A 36 13.84 6.75 5.10
CA THR A 36 13.74 5.52 4.29
C THR A 36 12.28 5.13 4.07
N GLU A 37 11.46 5.22 5.12
CA GLU A 37 10.05 4.87 5.05
C GLU A 37 9.27 5.77 4.09
N LEU A 38 9.58 7.07 4.06
CA LEU A 38 9.00 8.01 3.11
C LEU A 38 9.36 7.66 1.67
N SER A 39 10.63 7.36 1.38
CA SER A 39 11.06 6.89 0.06
C SER A 39 10.31 5.63 -0.37
N ASN A 40 10.21 4.64 0.53
CA ASN A 40 9.46 3.41 0.27
C ASN A 40 7.97 3.67 0.03
N PHE A 41 7.37 4.58 0.80
CA PHE A 41 5.97 4.94 0.64
C PHE A 41 5.69 5.67 -0.68
N SER A 42 6.60 6.54 -1.11
CA SER A 42 6.52 7.24 -2.40
C SER A 42 6.56 6.25 -3.56
N VAL A 43 7.48 5.27 -3.52
CA VAL A 43 7.53 4.18 -4.51
C VAL A 43 6.23 3.37 -4.49
N LEU A 44 5.72 3.03 -3.30
CA LEU A 44 4.47 2.29 -3.15
C LEU A 44 3.28 3.03 -3.75
N LEU A 45 3.18 4.36 -3.57
CA LEU A 45 2.13 5.19 -4.17
C LEU A 45 2.18 5.14 -5.69
N CYS A 46 3.37 5.26 -6.29
CA CYS A 46 3.56 5.16 -7.73
C CYS A 46 3.16 3.76 -8.24
N THR A 47 3.68 2.70 -7.61
CA THR A 47 3.34 1.32 -8.01
C THR A 47 1.86 1.02 -7.85
N PHE A 48 1.23 1.52 -6.78
CA PHE A 48 -0.21 1.40 -6.59
C PHE A 48 -0.96 2.06 -7.75
N HIS A 49 -0.63 3.32 -8.07
CA HIS A 49 -1.20 4.04 -9.20
C HIS A 49 -1.02 3.29 -10.53
N ASP A 50 0.17 2.77 -10.81
CA ASP A 50 0.46 2.03 -12.04
C ASP A 50 -0.39 0.75 -12.14
N ILE A 51 -0.60 0.04 -11.03
CA ILE A 51 -1.41 -1.18 -11.01
C ILE A 51 -2.89 -0.85 -11.27
N VAL A 52 -3.44 0.12 -10.56
CA VAL A 52 -4.88 0.45 -10.64
C VAL A 52 -5.23 1.29 -11.86
N SER A 53 -4.27 1.96 -12.50
CA SER A 53 -4.50 2.66 -13.77
C SER A 53 -4.35 1.77 -14.99
N ASN A 54 -3.80 0.55 -14.82
CA ASN A 54 -3.58 -0.38 -15.90
C ASN A 54 -4.84 -1.24 -16.16
N PRO A 55 -5.54 -1.02 -17.30
CA PRO A 55 -6.75 -1.76 -17.63
C PRO A 55 -6.49 -3.25 -17.89
N ASP A 56 -5.26 -3.64 -18.26
CA ASP A 56 -4.90 -5.03 -18.51
C ASP A 56 -4.71 -5.82 -17.19
N LEU A 57 -4.37 -5.12 -16.10
CA LEU A 57 -4.14 -5.74 -14.79
C LEU A 57 -5.40 -5.81 -13.93
N MET A 58 -6.28 -4.81 -14.04
CA MET A 58 -7.43 -4.68 -13.14
C MET A 58 -8.80 -4.67 -13.85
N GLY A 59 -8.82 -4.77 -15.18
CA GLY A 59 -10.06 -4.70 -15.96
C GLY A 59 -10.70 -3.31 -15.93
N THR A 60 -11.96 -3.22 -16.35
CA THR A 60 -12.74 -1.96 -16.29
C THR A 60 -13.26 -1.73 -14.88
N HIS A 61 -12.76 -0.68 -14.23
CA HIS A 61 -13.21 -0.26 -12.90
C HIS A 61 -14.66 0.20 -12.86
N THR A 62 -15.36 -0.12 -11.78
CA THR A 62 -16.63 0.55 -11.48
C THR A 62 -16.39 2.00 -11.06
N GLU A 63 -17.37 2.88 -11.26
CA GLU A 63 -17.30 4.28 -10.81
C GLU A 63 -17.04 4.39 -9.29
N LYS A 64 -17.51 3.40 -8.51
CA LYS A 64 -17.29 3.34 -7.07
C LYS A 64 -15.84 3.00 -6.73
N GLU A 65 -15.23 2.02 -7.39
CA GLU A 65 -13.82 1.66 -7.22
C GLU A 65 -12.90 2.83 -7.58
N ALA A 66 -13.17 3.49 -8.71
CA ALA A 66 -12.40 4.65 -9.15
C ALA A 66 -12.42 5.77 -8.09
N LYS A 67 -13.59 6.05 -7.48
CA LYS A 67 -13.70 7.03 -6.38
C LYS A 67 -12.92 6.59 -5.12
N VAL A 68 -12.88 5.30 -4.81
CA VAL A 68 -12.14 4.79 -3.64
C VAL A 68 -10.64 4.88 -3.88
N TRP A 69 -10.15 4.42 -5.02
CA TRP A 69 -8.74 4.57 -5.41
C TRP A 69 -8.33 6.05 -5.36
N LEU A 70 -9.04 6.95 -6.05
CA LEU A 70 -8.66 8.37 -6.09
C LEU A 70 -8.53 8.98 -4.68
N ARG A 71 -9.39 8.59 -3.74
CA ARG A 71 -9.29 9.01 -2.34
C ARG A 71 -8.07 8.45 -1.62
N ILE A 72 -7.73 7.18 -1.86
CA ILE A 72 -6.53 6.54 -1.29
C ILE A 72 -5.27 7.26 -1.81
N GLU A 73 -5.22 7.53 -3.12
CA GLU A 73 -4.08 8.18 -3.76
C GLU A 73 -3.91 9.63 -3.29
N ASP A 74 -4.98 10.43 -3.33
CA ASP A 74 -4.94 11.84 -2.91
C ASP A 74 -4.52 11.97 -1.44
N LYS A 75 -5.07 11.12 -0.57
CA LYS A 75 -4.68 11.07 0.84
C LYS A 75 -3.23 10.62 1.02
N GLY A 76 -2.77 9.66 0.22
CA GLY A 76 -1.39 9.19 0.21
C GLY A 76 -0.41 10.28 -0.18
N ARG A 77 -0.62 10.93 -1.33
CA ARG A 77 0.21 12.04 -1.83
C ARG A 77 0.25 13.22 -0.86
N ASN A 78 -0.89 13.55 -0.23
CA ASN A 78 -0.94 14.60 0.79
C ASN A 78 -0.09 14.25 2.02
N LEU A 79 -0.15 12.99 2.50
CA LEU A 79 0.69 12.54 3.62
C LEU A 79 2.17 12.49 3.27
N GLU A 80 2.50 12.06 2.05
CA GLU A 80 3.86 12.08 1.51
C GLU A 80 4.42 13.51 1.52
N MET A 81 3.64 14.47 1.01
CA MET A 81 3.98 15.89 1.02
C MET A 81 4.18 16.42 2.45
N GLN A 82 3.25 16.13 3.37
CA GLN A 82 3.38 16.55 4.78
C GLN A 82 4.66 16.01 5.44
N LEU A 83 5.00 14.74 5.16
CA LEU A 83 6.19 14.12 5.73
C LEU A 83 7.48 14.66 5.07
N ASN A 84 7.47 14.91 3.76
CA ASN A 84 8.56 15.59 3.05
C ASN A 84 8.80 16.98 3.64
N THR A 85 7.76 17.82 3.77
CA THR A 85 7.90 19.16 4.37
C THR A 85 8.43 19.10 5.80
N LEU A 86 8.00 18.11 6.60
CA LEU A 86 8.53 17.93 7.95
C LEU A 86 10.03 17.57 7.94
N LEU A 87 10.47 16.72 7.02
CA LEU A 87 11.89 16.37 6.90
C LEU A 87 12.72 17.53 6.33
N GLU A 88 12.16 18.35 5.45
CA GLU A 88 12.76 19.61 4.98
C GLU A 88 12.93 20.61 6.13
N ASP A 89 11.89 20.83 6.95
CA ASP A 89 11.94 21.71 8.14
C ASP A 89 13.04 21.30 9.14
N VAL A 90 13.23 19.99 9.30
CA VAL A 90 14.29 19.43 10.15
C VAL A 90 15.68 19.63 9.53
N GLY A 91 15.76 19.88 8.22
CA GLY A 91 17.00 20.11 7.47
C GLY A 91 17.61 18.82 6.91
N LEU A 92 16.79 17.78 6.67
CA LEU A 92 17.25 16.45 6.24
C LEU A 92 17.25 16.22 4.74
N LEU A 93 16.40 16.93 4.01
CA LEU A 93 16.24 16.76 2.57
C LEU A 93 17.12 17.72 1.75
N ASP A 94 17.76 18.69 2.41
CA ASP A 94 18.61 19.65 1.74
C ASP A 94 19.96 19.00 1.35
N LYS A 95 20.16 18.81 0.05
CA LYS A 95 21.34 18.15 -0.56
C LYS A 95 22.60 19.01 -0.51
N THR A 96 22.51 20.27 -0.09
CA THR A 96 23.69 21.04 0.38
C THR A 96 24.06 20.56 1.78
N ILE A 97 24.63 19.36 1.77
CA ILE A 97 25.25 18.60 2.86
C ILE A 97 25.42 19.41 4.15
N MET A 98 24.85 18.90 5.24
CA MET A 98 25.24 19.24 6.61
C MET A 98 26.72 18.94 6.82
N HIS A 99 27.62 19.78 6.32
CA HIS A 99 29.06 19.56 6.37
C HIS A 99 29.61 19.74 7.78
N ALA A 100 28.95 20.60 8.59
CA ALA A 100 29.44 20.96 9.90
C ALA A 100 28.76 20.13 11.02
N PRO A 101 29.52 19.64 12.03
CA PRO A 101 28.97 18.91 13.16
C PRO A 101 27.83 19.62 13.90
N TRP A 102 27.85 20.95 13.96
CA TRP A 102 26.80 21.74 14.62
C TRP A 102 25.47 21.71 13.85
N GLN A 103 25.49 21.67 12.51
CA GLN A 103 24.28 21.55 11.69
C GLN A 103 23.59 20.22 11.95
N HIS A 104 24.37 19.14 12.06
CA HIS A 104 23.85 17.83 12.46
C HIS A 104 23.24 17.83 13.87
N GLN A 105 23.80 18.59 14.82
CA GLN A 105 23.21 18.70 16.15
C GLN A 105 21.92 19.52 16.14
N MET A 106 21.85 20.60 15.36
CA MET A 106 20.62 21.36 15.18
C MET A 106 19.51 20.53 14.53
N ALA A 107 19.82 19.77 13.48
CA ALA A 107 18.85 18.87 12.84
C ALA A 107 18.32 17.83 13.83
N LYS A 108 19.19 17.20 14.64
CA LYS A 108 18.75 16.28 15.70
C LYS A 108 17.86 16.95 16.75
N HIS A 109 18.17 18.19 17.11
CA HIS A 109 17.36 18.95 18.07
C HIS A 109 15.99 19.28 17.49
N ARG A 110 15.92 19.76 16.24
CA ARG A 110 14.66 20.00 15.52
C ARG A 110 13.85 18.71 15.37
N TRP A 111 14.51 17.60 15.06
CA TRP A 111 13.88 16.28 15.03
C TRP A 111 13.28 15.92 16.39
N TYR A 112 14.03 16.11 17.49
CA TYR A 112 13.54 15.82 18.83
C TYR A 112 12.23 16.57 19.14
N LEU A 113 12.15 17.85 18.74
CA LEU A 113 10.93 18.66 18.91
C LEU A 113 9.77 18.22 18.02
N ARG A 114 10.04 17.72 16.81
CA ARG A 114 9.05 17.34 15.79
C ARG A 114 8.76 15.83 15.73
N LYS A 115 9.39 15.03 16.60
CA LYS A 115 9.31 13.57 16.59
C LYS A 115 7.88 13.06 16.70
N LEU A 116 7.08 13.66 17.58
CA LEU A 116 5.67 13.28 17.77
C LEU A 116 4.83 13.53 16.51
N ASP A 117 5.13 14.60 15.77
CA ASP A 117 4.44 14.89 14.52
C ASP A 117 4.80 13.88 13.44
N ALA A 118 6.09 13.50 13.36
CA ALA A 118 6.55 12.44 12.47
C ALA A 118 5.88 11.08 12.78
N GLU A 119 5.79 10.70 14.05
CA GLU A 119 5.11 9.45 14.48
C GLU A 119 3.61 9.46 14.13
N ARG A 120 2.94 10.61 14.29
CA ARG A 120 1.53 10.77 13.90
C ARG A 120 1.33 10.66 12.40
N LEU A 121 2.23 11.25 11.61
CA LEU A 121 2.19 11.13 10.15
C LEU A 121 2.43 9.68 9.72
N GLN A 122 3.39 8.99 10.35
CA GLN A 122 3.71 7.60 10.05
C GLN A 122 2.52 6.67 10.35
N ALA A 123 1.86 6.83 11.49
CA ALA A 123 0.64 6.08 11.80
C ALA A 123 -0.50 6.33 10.79
N ARG A 124 -0.58 7.52 10.19
CA ARG A 124 -1.55 7.84 9.12
C ARG A 124 -1.14 7.21 7.79
N ILE A 125 0.16 7.17 7.48
CA ILE A 125 0.71 6.47 6.32
C ILE A 125 0.39 4.98 6.39
N ASP A 126 0.59 4.34 7.55
CA ASP A 126 0.29 2.92 7.75
C ASP A 126 -1.18 2.59 7.46
N ARG A 127 -2.10 3.49 7.83
CA ARG A 127 -3.53 3.33 7.49
C ARG A 127 -3.80 3.42 5.99
N VAL A 128 -3.08 4.28 5.26
CA VAL A 128 -3.18 4.37 3.80
C VAL A 128 -2.60 3.11 3.15
N LYS A 129 -1.46 2.62 3.62
CA LYS A 129 -0.89 1.34 3.17
C LYS A 129 -1.86 0.18 3.36
N ALA A 130 -2.49 0.08 4.52
CA ALA A 130 -3.51 -0.93 4.78
C ALA A 130 -4.73 -0.79 3.84
N ALA A 131 -5.15 0.44 3.55
CA ALA A 131 -6.25 0.70 2.61
C ALA A 131 -5.88 0.30 1.17
N MET A 132 -4.65 0.56 0.72
CA MET A 132 -4.14 0.11 -0.58
C MET A 132 -4.18 -1.42 -0.69
N ILE A 133 -3.66 -2.12 0.33
CA ILE A 133 -3.67 -3.59 0.36
C ILE A 133 -5.10 -4.13 0.32
N ALA A 134 -6.01 -3.56 1.11
CA ALA A 134 -7.41 -3.97 1.12
C ALA A 134 -8.08 -3.75 -0.24
N PHE A 135 -7.79 -2.63 -0.90
CA PHE A 135 -8.29 -2.35 -2.25
C PHE A 135 -7.76 -3.35 -3.27
N LEU A 136 -6.45 -3.61 -3.29
CA LEU A 136 -5.86 -4.58 -4.21
C LEU A 136 -6.42 -6.00 -3.99
N ASN A 137 -6.57 -6.42 -2.73
CA ASN A 137 -7.17 -7.73 -2.42
C ASN A 137 -8.62 -7.83 -2.90
N LEU A 138 -9.42 -6.77 -2.73
CA LEU A 138 -10.78 -6.71 -3.25
C LEU A 138 -10.79 -6.90 -4.77
N MET A 139 -9.96 -6.15 -5.49
CA MET A 139 -9.87 -6.23 -6.95
C MET A 139 -9.45 -7.63 -7.42
N VAL A 140 -8.47 -8.26 -6.77
CA VAL A 140 -8.03 -9.62 -7.10
C VAL A 140 -9.15 -10.64 -6.87
N HIS A 141 -9.91 -10.50 -5.78
CA HIS A 141 -11.03 -11.39 -5.50
C HIS A 141 -12.17 -11.22 -6.51
N GLU A 142 -12.53 -10.00 -6.86
CA GLU A 142 -13.57 -9.73 -7.86
C GLU A 142 -13.16 -10.23 -9.25
N GLY A 143 -11.89 -10.04 -9.64
CA GLY A 143 -11.34 -10.60 -10.87
C GLY A 143 -11.43 -12.12 -10.93
N ALA A 144 -11.05 -12.81 -9.85
CA ALA A 144 -11.14 -14.28 -9.76
C ALA A 144 -12.59 -14.79 -9.85
N VAL A 145 -13.55 -14.08 -9.25
CA VAL A 145 -14.98 -14.41 -9.37
C VAL A 145 -15.46 -14.23 -10.81
N GLN A 146 -15.07 -13.15 -11.48
CA GLN A 146 -15.42 -12.87 -12.86
C GLN A 146 -14.88 -13.96 -13.81
N GLU A 147 -13.62 -14.38 -13.63
CA GLU A 147 -13.02 -15.47 -14.39
C GLU A 147 -13.77 -16.80 -14.19
N LEU A 148 -14.14 -17.12 -12.94
CA LEU A 148 -14.91 -18.32 -12.62
C LEU A 148 -16.29 -18.29 -13.27
N GLU A 149 -16.97 -17.15 -13.28
CA GLU A 149 -18.24 -16.99 -13.99
C GLU A 149 -18.09 -17.18 -15.51
N ASP A 150 -17.03 -16.64 -16.11
CA ASP A 150 -16.79 -16.77 -17.55
C ASP A 150 -16.45 -18.21 -17.95
N VAL A 151 -15.67 -18.91 -17.13
CA VAL A 151 -15.42 -20.34 -17.28
C VAL A 151 -16.73 -21.12 -17.15
N TRP A 152 -17.57 -20.80 -16.16
CA TRP A 152 -18.89 -21.40 -16.00
C TRP A 152 -19.80 -21.17 -17.21
N LYS A 153 -19.89 -19.93 -17.72
CA LYS A 153 -20.65 -19.58 -18.93
C LYS A 153 -20.14 -20.37 -20.14
N LYS A 154 -18.83 -20.46 -20.34
CA LYS A 154 -18.20 -21.27 -21.41
C LYS A 154 -18.55 -22.76 -21.28
N MET A 155 -18.51 -23.32 -20.06
CA MET A 155 -18.91 -24.70 -19.79
C MET A 155 -20.40 -24.93 -20.03
N ALA A 156 -21.28 -24.03 -19.59
CA ALA A 156 -22.71 -24.10 -19.85
C ALA A 156 -23.04 -24.06 -21.36
N TYR A 157 -22.36 -23.20 -22.12
CA TYR A 157 -22.52 -23.11 -23.58
C TYR A 157 -22.04 -24.38 -24.32
N SER A 158 -20.94 -24.99 -23.89
CA SER A 158 -20.44 -26.24 -24.48
C SER A 158 -21.32 -27.45 -24.16
N SER A 159 -21.96 -27.46 -22.97
CA SER A 159 -22.92 -28.47 -22.54
C SER A 159 -24.22 -28.40 -23.37
N SER A 160 -24.69 -27.19 -23.68
CA SER A 160 -25.86 -26.96 -24.53
C SER A 160 -25.64 -27.48 -25.97
N ARG A 161 -24.46 -27.27 -26.57
CA ARG A 161 -24.11 -27.80 -27.90
C ARG A 161 -24.09 -29.33 -27.96
N ARG A 162 -23.60 -30.04 -26.93
CA ARG A 162 -23.63 -31.52 -26.89
C ARG A 162 -25.06 -32.06 -26.88
N SER A 163 -25.99 -31.37 -26.21
CA SER A 163 -27.41 -31.76 -26.19
C SER A 163 -28.12 -31.56 -27.54
N VAL A 164 -27.74 -30.54 -28.31
CA VAL A 164 -28.29 -30.26 -29.65
C VAL A 164 -27.78 -31.26 -30.68
N ILE A 165 -26.50 -31.68 -30.58
CA ILE A 165 -25.92 -32.70 -31.48
C ILE A 165 -26.56 -34.08 -31.21
N GLN A 166 -26.81 -34.45 -29.95
CA GLN A 166 -27.51 -35.70 -29.62
C GLN A 166 -28.99 -35.74 -30.04
N ARG A 167 -29.66 -34.59 -30.17
CA ARG A 167 -31.04 -34.55 -30.70
C ARG A 167 -31.12 -34.73 -32.22
N ARG A 168 -30.04 -34.50 -32.96
CA ARG A 168 -29.97 -34.76 -34.41
C ARG A 168 -29.55 -36.19 -34.78
N THR A 169 -29.02 -36.97 -33.83
CA THR A 169 -28.54 -38.34 -34.08
C THR A 169 -29.47 -39.44 -33.57
N LYS A 170 -30.71 -39.13 -33.20
CA LYS A 170 -31.71 -40.19 -32.95
C LYS A 170 -32.04 -40.88 -34.29
N PRO A 171 -31.82 -42.20 -34.43
CA PRO A 171 -32.27 -42.93 -35.60
C PRO A 171 -33.80 -42.96 -35.60
N LEU A 172 -34.39 -42.68 -36.77
CA LEU A 172 -35.84 -42.77 -37.01
C LEU A 172 -36.31 -44.18 -36.63
N ARG A 173 -37.05 -44.25 -35.53
CA ARG A 173 -37.60 -45.49 -35.00
C ARG A 173 -38.78 -45.92 -35.88
N GLY A 174 -38.56 -46.97 -36.66
CA GLY A 174 -39.56 -47.95 -37.09
C GLY A 174 -40.71 -47.45 -37.97
N THR A 175 -40.56 -47.57 -39.29
CA THR A 175 -41.72 -47.79 -40.17
C THR A 175 -42.25 -49.22 -39.98
N PRO A 176 -43.56 -49.44 -39.74
CA PRO A 176 -44.11 -50.77 -39.63
C PRO A 176 -44.07 -51.47 -41.00
N ARG A 177 -43.49 -52.67 -41.04
CA ARG A 177 -43.46 -53.56 -42.20
C ARG A 177 -44.89 -54.05 -42.44
N ARG A 178 -45.49 -53.63 -43.56
CA ARG A 178 -46.82 -54.08 -44.02
C ARG A 178 -46.71 -55.58 -44.37
N ASN A 179 -47.52 -56.40 -43.71
CA ASN A 179 -47.72 -57.80 -44.05
C ASN A 179 -48.59 -57.86 -45.30
N ASP A 180 -48.00 -58.21 -46.43
CA ASP A 180 -48.76 -58.64 -47.61
C ASP A 180 -49.09 -60.12 -47.44
N ARG A 181 -50.34 -60.38 -47.08
CA ARG A 181 -50.99 -61.69 -47.14
C ARG A 181 -51.84 -61.74 -48.42
N GLN A 182 -51.56 -62.77 -49.23
CA GLN A 182 -52.50 -63.53 -50.06
C GLN A 182 -53.31 -62.79 -51.13
N MET A 183 -53.02 -63.10 -52.40
CA MET A 183 -53.81 -64.05 -53.20
C MET A 183 -52.91 -64.73 -54.23
#